data_AF-A0A3A4PI29-F1
#
_entry.id   AF-A0A3A4PI29-F1
#
_cell.length_a   1.000
_cell.length_b   1.000
_cell.length_c   1.000
_cell.angle_alpha   90.00
_cell.angle_beta   90.00
_cell.angle_gamma   90.00
#
_symmetry.space_group_name_H-M   'P 1'
#
loop_
_entity.id
_entity.type
_entity.pdbx_description
1 polymer ?
#
loop_
_entity_poly.entity_id
_entity_poly.type
_entity_poly.pdbx_seq_one_letter_code
_entity_poly.pdbx_strand_id
1 'polypeptide(L)'
;MCAYCFRHEAEVGGQGHFDQDHFEPRSVNNGARERVCLNLYWCCKDCNSKQNKGSEWPSIEEQERGEVFCDSCDHDPEIVDYARQSDLSVKALTPAGKYTIRILRLNERPELRELLTNRRRIQGVYRAVLRLLRRLVERAETCEAVREGDSTRQLAVAELRTTIVAFEQFVEADPFVLKDVPESVDATPPSELLPE
;
A
#
# COMPACT_ATOMS: atom_id res chain seq x y z
N MET A 1 -7.67 -0.03 2.79
CA MET A 1 -6.59 -0.97 3.17
C MET A 1 -6.96 -1.63 4.49
N CYS A 2 -6.61 -2.91 4.68
CA CYS A 2 -6.84 -3.65 5.92
C CYS A 2 -5.91 -3.17 7.01
N ALA A 3 -6.47 -2.75 8.15
CA ALA A 3 -5.73 -2.26 9.31
C ALA A 3 -4.69 -3.26 9.86
N TYR A 4 -4.88 -4.56 9.62
CA TYR A 4 -4.06 -5.62 10.22
C TYR A 4 -2.99 -6.21 9.30
N CYS A 5 -3.28 -6.40 8.01
CA CYS A 5 -2.37 -7.06 7.07
C CYS A 5 -1.99 -6.19 5.87
N PHE A 6 -2.46 -4.94 5.83
CA PHE A 6 -2.18 -3.95 4.79
C PHE A 6 -2.54 -4.36 3.35
N ARG A 7 -3.36 -5.41 3.18
CA ARG A 7 -4.00 -5.73 1.89
C ARG A 7 -5.02 -4.67 1.52
N HIS A 8 -5.10 -4.35 0.25
CA HIS A 8 -6.13 -3.47 -0.32
C HIS A 8 -7.38 -4.28 -0.68
N GLU A 9 -8.55 -3.65 -0.68
CA GLU A 9 -9.83 -4.31 -1.04
C GLU A 9 -9.77 -4.94 -2.43
N ALA A 10 -9.20 -4.20 -3.38
CA ALA A 10 -9.04 -4.64 -4.77
C ALA A 10 -8.24 -5.95 -4.90
N GLU A 11 -7.41 -6.29 -3.92
CA GLU A 11 -6.57 -7.49 -3.96
C GLU A 11 -7.25 -8.74 -3.43
N VAL A 12 -8.41 -8.59 -2.78
CA VAL A 12 -9.17 -9.71 -2.18
C VAL A 12 -10.58 -9.80 -2.73
N GLY A 13 -10.87 -9.18 -3.88
CA GLY A 13 -12.19 -9.25 -4.53
C GLY A 13 -13.15 -8.11 -4.15
N GLY A 14 -12.65 -7.00 -3.59
CA GLY A 14 -13.41 -5.78 -3.33
C GLY A 14 -14.02 -5.69 -1.93
N GLN A 15 -14.93 -4.72 -1.74
CA GLN A 15 -15.55 -4.39 -0.45
C GLN A 15 -16.25 -5.57 0.23
N GLY A 16 -16.80 -6.51 -0.54
CA GLY A 16 -17.47 -7.70 0.00
C GLY A 16 -16.57 -8.65 0.80
N HIS A 17 -15.24 -8.46 0.74
CA HIS A 17 -14.24 -9.22 1.49
C HIS A 17 -13.65 -8.45 2.68
N PHE A 18 -14.22 -7.30 3.00
CA PHE A 18 -13.87 -6.46 4.13
C PHE A 18 -15.09 -6.24 5.01
N ASP A 19 -14.83 -6.06 6.30
CA ASP A 19 -15.83 -5.70 7.28
C ASP A 19 -15.23 -4.74 8.31
N GLN A 20 -16.11 -4.12 9.08
CA GLN A 20 -15.73 -3.37 10.27
C GLN A 20 -15.49 -4.34 11.43
N ASP A 21 -14.29 -4.31 12.01
CA ASP A 21 -13.91 -5.04 13.21
C ASP A 21 -13.88 -4.12 14.43
N HIS A 22 -14.11 -4.70 15.61
CA HIS A 22 -13.90 -4.04 16.89
C HIS A 22 -12.48 -4.37 17.36
N PHE A 23 -11.56 -3.38 17.32
CA PHE A 23 -10.16 -3.58 17.72
C PHE A 23 -10.09 -4.30 19.06
N GLU A 24 -10.69 -3.70 20.08
CA GLU A 24 -11.07 -4.36 21.33
C GLU A 24 -12.45 -5.02 21.18
N PRO A 25 -12.54 -6.36 21.27
CA PRO A 25 -13.80 -7.10 21.09
C PRO A 25 -14.87 -6.69 22.10
N ARG A 26 -16.13 -6.74 21.67
CA ARG A 26 -17.29 -6.38 22.51
C ARG A 26 -17.37 -7.19 23.81
N SER A 27 -16.92 -8.45 23.78
CA SER A 27 -16.89 -9.35 24.93
C SER A 27 -15.95 -8.89 26.04
N VAL A 28 -14.98 -8.03 25.74
CA VAL A 28 -13.97 -7.56 26.72
C VAL A 28 -14.51 -6.40 27.56
N ASN A 29 -15.22 -5.46 26.94
CA ASN A 29 -15.72 -4.25 27.60
C ASN A 29 -17.24 -4.20 27.76
N ASN A 30 -17.93 -5.34 27.66
CA ASN A 30 -19.39 -5.42 27.71
C ASN A 30 -20.08 -4.46 26.71
N GLY A 31 -19.47 -4.27 25.54
CA GLY A 31 -19.97 -3.38 24.48
C GLY A 31 -19.74 -1.88 24.70
N ALA A 32 -19.04 -1.46 25.78
CA ALA A 32 -18.81 -0.04 26.07
C ALA A 32 -18.10 0.72 24.92
N ARG A 33 -17.26 0.03 24.13
CA ARG A 33 -16.55 0.62 22.99
C ARG A 33 -17.11 0.20 21.63
N GLU A 34 -18.33 -0.35 21.58
CA GLU A 34 -18.93 -0.87 20.34
C GLU A 34 -19.11 0.22 19.26
N ARG A 35 -19.41 1.45 19.67
CA ARG A 35 -19.68 2.59 18.78
C ARG A 35 -18.60 3.66 18.82
N VAL A 36 -17.49 3.39 19.50
CA VAL A 36 -16.37 4.33 19.57
C VAL A 36 -15.60 4.21 18.26
N CYS A 37 -15.58 5.26 17.44
CA CYS A 37 -14.94 5.23 16.12
C CYS A 37 -13.47 4.78 16.18
N LEU A 38 -12.74 5.15 17.24
CA LEU A 38 -11.35 4.74 17.46
C LEU A 38 -11.18 3.23 17.74
N ASN A 39 -12.28 2.51 18.00
CA ASN A 39 -12.28 1.07 18.19
C ASN A 39 -12.79 0.33 16.93
N LEU A 40 -13.11 1.03 15.84
CA LEU A 40 -13.70 0.46 14.63
C LEU A 40 -12.68 0.43 13.51
N TYR A 41 -12.23 -0.78 13.18
CA TYR A 41 -11.14 -0.99 12.23
C TYR A 41 -11.68 -1.56 10.93
N TRP A 42 -11.26 -0.98 9.82
CA TRP A 42 -11.59 -1.52 8.50
C TRP A 42 -10.59 -2.62 8.14
N CYS A 43 -11.05 -3.86 8.04
CA CYS A 43 -10.16 -4.99 7.82
C CYS A 43 -10.77 -6.08 6.94
N CYS A 44 -9.91 -6.89 6.33
CA CYS A 44 -10.36 -8.02 5.53
C CYS A 44 -10.95 -9.12 6.42
N LYS A 45 -11.91 -9.87 5.88
CA LYS A 45 -12.57 -11.01 6.54
C LYS A 45 -11.60 -12.07 7.05
N ASP A 46 -10.47 -12.29 6.38
CA ASP A 46 -9.47 -13.24 6.86
C ASP A 46 -8.89 -12.81 8.21
N CYS A 47 -8.50 -11.54 8.36
CA CYS A 47 -7.97 -11.03 9.64
C CYS A 47 -9.07 -10.99 10.70
N ASN A 48 -10.30 -10.62 10.34
CA ASN A 48 -11.46 -10.62 11.23
C ASN A 48 -12.06 -12.02 11.49
N SER A 49 -11.47 -13.08 10.94
CA SER A 49 -12.02 -14.42 11.10
C SER A 49 -11.74 -14.99 12.49
N LYS A 50 -12.55 -15.97 12.91
CA LYS A 50 -12.33 -16.74 14.14
C LYS A 50 -11.00 -17.49 14.18
N GLN A 51 -10.39 -17.73 13.03
CA GLN A 51 -9.11 -18.43 12.91
C GLN A 51 -7.90 -17.50 13.11
N ASN A 52 -8.12 -16.18 13.09
CA ASN A 52 -7.09 -15.15 13.28
C ASN A 52 -7.49 -14.26 14.47
N LYS A 53 -7.86 -12.98 14.25
CA LYS A 53 -8.22 -12.10 15.36
C LYS A 53 -9.54 -12.51 16.02
N GLY A 54 -10.64 -12.54 15.27
CA GLY A 54 -11.97 -12.82 15.82
C GLY A 54 -12.25 -12.06 17.12
N SER A 55 -12.53 -12.80 18.19
CA SER A 55 -12.78 -12.28 19.55
C SER A 55 -11.55 -12.26 20.45
N GLU A 56 -10.37 -12.60 19.93
CA GLU A 56 -9.17 -12.75 20.75
C GLU A 56 -8.75 -11.39 21.28
N TRP A 57 -8.33 -11.41 22.54
CA TRP A 57 -7.82 -10.25 23.24
C TRP A 57 -6.80 -10.73 24.27
N PRO A 58 -5.69 -9.99 24.46
CA PRO A 58 -4.68 -10.42 25.41
C PRO A 58 -5.25 -10.48 26.82
N SER A 59 -4.90 -11.54 27.53
CA SER A 59 -5.14 -11.65 28.98
C SER A 59 -4.40 -10.56 29.76
N ILE A 60 -4.77 -10.34 31.01
CA ILE A 60 -4.08 -9.37 31.88
C ILE A 60 -2.59 -9.69 31.98
N GLU A 61 -2.24 -10.97 32.16
CA GLU A 61 -0.84 -11.41 32.24
C GLU A 61 -0.07 -11.19 30.93
N GLU A 62 -0.72 -11.35 29.77
CA GLU A 62 -0.13 -11.01 28.47
C GLU A 62 0.09 -9.50 28.34
N GLN A 63 -0.90 -8.69 28.73
CA GLN A 63 -0.79 -7.23 28.72
C GLN A 63 0.35 -6.73 29.62
N GLU A 64 0.52 -7.32 30.81
CA GLU A 64 1.64 -7.01 31.72
C GLU A 64 3.01 -7.32 31.11
N ARG A 65 3.09 -8.28 30.17
CA ARG A 65 4.30 -8.57 29.38
C ARG A 65 4.43 -7.71 28.11
N GLY A 66 3.49 -6.78 27.88
CA GLY A 66 3.42 -5.96 26.67
C GLY A 66 2.91 -6.72 25.44
N GLU A 67 2.37 -7.92 25.61
CA GLU A 67 1.80 -8.72 24.53
C GLU A 67 0.39 -8.21 24.20
N VAL A 68 0.32 -7.18 23.36
CA VAL A 68 -0.93 -6.55 22.92
C VAL A 68 -1.03 -6.51 21.40
N PHE A 69 -2.22 -6.22 20.87
CA PHE A 69 -2.32 -5.91 19.44
C PHE A 69 -1.65 -4.57 19.13
N CYS A 70 -0.95 -4.51 18.00
CA CYS A 70 -0.45 -3.25 17.44
C CYS A 70 -1.64 -2.38 17.02
N ASP A 71 -1.64 -1.12 17.43
CA ASP A 71 -2.67 -0.15 17.08
C ASP A 71 -2.21 0.65 15.85
N SER A 72 -2.70 0.25 14.67
CA SER A 72 -2.37 0.92 13.40
C SER A 72 -2.95 2.34 13.27
N CYS A 73 -3.86 2.73 14.15
CA CYS A 73 -4.41 4.08 14.21
C CYS A 73 -3.57 5.01 15.10
N ASP A 74 -2.81 4.45 16.04
CA ASP A 74 -1.87 5.17 16.89
C ASP A 74 -0.52 5.40 16.20
N HIS A 75 0.03 4.37 15.55
CA HIS A 75 1.31 4.46 14.83
C HIS A 75 1.42 3.43 13.71
N ASP A 76 2.48 3.49 12.90
CA ASP A 76 2.77 2.49 11.86
C ASP A 76 3.48 1.25 12.46
N PRO A 77 2.82 0.08 12.52
CA PRO A 77 3.41 -1.12 13.09
C PRO A 77 4.60 -1.67 12.29
N GLU A 78 4.68 -1.42 10.97
CA GLU A 78 5.81 -1.87 10.14
C GLU A 78 7.09 -1.07 10.40
N ILE A 79 6.99 0.05 11.12
CA ILE A 79 8.12 0.88 11.54
C ILE A 79 8.49 0.61 13.00
N VAL A 80 7.48 0.48 13.88
CA VAL A 80 7.68 0.45 15.34
C VAL A 80 7.75 -0.98 15.88
N ASP A 81 6.80 -1.83 15.50
CA ASP A 81 6.53 -3.08 16.19
C ASP A 81 7.08 -4.32 15.50
N TYR A 82 7.16 -4.31 14.18
CA TYR A 82 7.73 -5.38 13.39
C TYR A 82 8.31 -4.87 12.08
N ALA A 83 9.34 -5.55 11.57
CA ALA A 83 9.97 -5.20 10.30
C ALA A 83 9.80 -6.30 9.25
N ARG A 84 9.42 -5.90 8.05
CA ARG A 84 9.40 -6.77 6.86
C ARG A 84 10.81 -7.19 6.48
N GLN A 85 11.02 -8.49 6.31
CA GLN A 85 12.29 -9.10 5.93
C GLN A 85 12.42 -9.22 4.39
N SER A 86 13.61 -9.59 3.93
CA SER A 86 13.89 -9.79 2.50
C SER A 86 13.04 -10.92 1.88
N ASP A 87 12.70 -11.95 2.66
CA ASP A 87 11.82 -13.07 2.26
C ASP A 87 10.31 -12.77 2.39
N LEU A 88 9.97 -11.50 2.67
CA LEU A 88 8.60 -10.99 2.90
C LEU A 88 7.93 -11.44 4.20
N SER A 89 8.60 -12.22 5.05
CA SER A 89 8.14 -12.44 6.42
C SER A 89 8.22 -11.15 7.24
N VAL A 90 7.47 -11.08 8.34
CA VAL A 90 7.58 -10.02 9.36
C VAL A 90 8.28 -10.56 10.59
N LYS A 91 9.23 -9.78 11.10
CA LYS A 91 9.97 -10.08 12.32
C LYS A 91 9.58 -9.07 13.39
N ALA A 92 9.13 -9.56 14.54
CA ALA A 92 8.81 -8.72 15.68
C ALA A 92 10.04 -7.94 16.17
N LEU A 93 9.82 -6.66 16.49
CA LEU A 93 10.74 -5.75 17.18
C LEU A 93 10.29 -5.53 18.64
N THR A 94 8.98 -5.63 18.90
CA THR A 94 8.37 -5.43 20.21
C THR A 94 7.55 -6.67 20.64
N PRO A 95 7.20 -6.79 21.94
CA PRO A 95 6.25 -7.80 22.40
C PRO A 95 4.86 -7.68 21.73
N ALA A 96 4.39 -6.46 21.46
CA ALA A 96 3.15 -6.21 20.74
C ALA A 96 3.20 -6.72 19.29
N GLY A 97 4.31 -6.46 18.59
CA GLY A 97 4.54 -7.00 17.25
C GLY A 97 4.56 -8.53 17.25
N LYS A 98 5.21 -9.15 18.24
CA LYS A 98 5.24 -10.61 18.39
C LYS A 98 3.83 -11.18 18.60
N TYR A 99 3.04 -10.57 19.48
CA TYR A 99 1.67 -10.99 19.75
C TYR A 99 0.79 -10.86 18.49
N THR A 100 0.87 -9.72 17.83
CA THR A 100 0.09 -9.40 16.62
C THR A 100 0.43 -10.35 15.47
N ILE A 101 1.71 -10.58 15.18
CA ILE A 101 2.17 -11.51 14.14
C ILE A 101 1.63 -12.92 14.40
N ARG A 102 1.70 -13.39 15.66
CA ARG A 102 1.23 -14.72 16.08
C ARG A 102 -0.27 -14.87 15.88
N ILE A 103 -1.07 -13.94 16.41
CA ILE A 103 -2.53 -14.06 16.38
C ILE A 103 -3.09 -13.87 14.97
N LEU A 104 -2.56 -12.92 14.20
CA LEU A 104 -2.98 -12.69 12.81
C LEU A 104 -2.32 -13.62 11.80
N ARG A 105 -1.37 -14.45 12.27
CA ARG A 105 -0.66 -15.45 11.48
C ARG A 105 0.01 -14.86 10.23
N LEU A 106 0.63 -13.69 10.37
CA LEU A 106 1.13 -12.90 9.24
C LEU A 106 2.22 -13.62 8.42
N ASN A 107 2.91 -14.59 9.01
CA ASN A 107 3.98 -15.35 8.35
C ASN A 107 3.52 -16.71 7.79
N GLU A 108 2.39 -17.22 8.29
CA GLU A 108 1.86 -18.55 7.98
C GLU A 108 0.85 -18.51 6.82
N ARG A 109 0.56 -17.32 6.30
CA ARG A 109 -0.44 -17.09 5.25
C ARG A 109 0.19 -17.03 3.87
N PRO A 110 0.17 -18.12 3.08
CA PRO A 110 0.81 -18.16 1.77
C PRO A 110 0.22 -17.14 0.79
N GLU A 111 -1.08 -16.86 0.88
CA GLU A 111 -1.77 -15.88 0.03
C GLU A 111 -1.28 -14.45 0.29
N LEU A 112 -0.90 -14.13 1.53
CA LEU A 112 -0.30 -12.83 1.85
C LEU A 112 1.11 -12.73 1.26
N ARG A 113 1.91 -13.81 1.35
CA ARG A 113 3.26 -13.84 0.78
C ARG A 113 3.23 -13.72 -0.75
N GLU A 114 2.29 -14.41 -1.41
CA GLU A 114 2.11 -14.34 -2.86
C GLU A 114 1.74 -12.91 -3.31
N LEU A 115 0.78 -12.29 -2.63
CA LEU A 115 0.37 -10.92 -2.89
C LEU A 115 1.53 -9.94 -2.76
N LEU A 116 2.30 -10.03 -1.66
CA LEU A 116 3.46 -9.17 -1.45
C LEU A 116 4.58 -9.41 -2.48
N THR A 117 4.73 -10.66 -2.94
CA THR A 117 5.66 -11.00 -4.02
C THR A 117 5.24 -10.33 -5.32
N ASN A 118 3.94 -10.38 -5.65
CA ASN A 118 3.39 -9.72 -6.82
C ASN A 118 3.54 -8.20 -6.73
N ARG A 119 3.25 -7.57 -5.58
CA ARG A 119 3.49 -6.14 -5.35
C ARG A 119 4.95 -5.77 -5.61
N ARG A 120 5.90 -6.49 -5.00
CA ARG A 120 7.34 -6.25 -5.18
C ARG A 120 7.75 -6.41 -6.64
N ARG A 121 7.24 -7.41 -7.35
CA ARG A 121 7.50 -7.62 -8.78
C ARG A 121 7.00 -6.44 -9.61
N ILE A 122 5.75 -6.02 -9.40
CA ILE A 122 5.12 -4.91 -10.13
C ILE A 122 5.85 -3.58 -9.85
N GLN A 123 6.12 -3.28 -8.58
CA GLN A 123 6.93 -2.12 -8.20
C GLN A 123 8.33 -2.16 -8.84
N GLY A 124 8.95 -3.35 -8.93
CA GLY A 124 10.21 -3.54 -9.65
C GLY A 124 10.12 -3.19 -11.13
N VAL A 125 9.03 -3.58 -11.80
CA VAL A 125 8.77 -3.23 -13.21
C VAL A 125 8.60 -1.71 -13.36
N TYR A 126 7.76 -1.08 -12.53
CA TYR A 126 7.56 0.36 -12.61
C TYR A 126 8.85 1.15 -12.36
N ARG A 127 9.65 0.76 -11.36
CA ARG A 127 10.98 1.35 -11.12
C ARG A 127 11.94 1.12 -12.30
N ALA A 128 11.85 0.00 -13.00
CA ALA A 128 12.65 -0.23 -14.20
C ALA A 128 12.22 0.68 -15.37
N VAL A 129 10.91 0.82 -15.60
CA VAL A 129 10.34 1.74 -16.60
C VAL A 129 10.76 3.17 -16.31
N LEU A 130 10.63 3.62 -15.06
CA LEU A 130 11.04 4.95 -14.63
C LEU A 130 12.53 5.21 -14.90
N ARG A 131 13.40 4.25 -14.58
CA ARG A 131 14.83 4.34 -14.90
C ARG A 131 15.09 4.44 -16.41
N LEU A 132 14.33 3.71 -17.22
CA LEU A 132 14.45 3.79 -18.68
C LEU A 132 14.00 5.16 -19.21
N LEU A 133 12.87 5.68 -18.74
CA LEU A 133 12.36 6.99 -19.12
C LEU A 133 13.37 8.11 -18.79
N ARG A 134 13.94 8.09 -17.58
CA ARG A 134 15.00 9.05 -17.19
C ARG A 134 16.19 9.00 -18.15
N ARG A 135 16.69 7.81 -18.47
CA ARG A 135 17.81 7.63 -19.43
C ARG A 135 17.47 8.13 -20.83
N LEU A 136 16.23 7.93 -21.28
CA LEU A 136 15.79 8.41 -22.61
C LEU A 136 15.76 9.94 -22.65
N VAL A 137 15.25 10.58 -21.61
CA VAL A 137 15.25 12.05 -21.46
C VAL A 137 16.67 12.60 -21.43
N GLU A 138 17.55 12.04 -20.59
CA GLU A 138 18.97 12.43 -20.53
C GLU A 138 19.65 12.33 -21.91
N ARG A 139 19.41 11.23 -22.64
CA ARG A 139 19.96 11.06 -23.99
C ARG A 139 19.38 12.07 -24.98
N ALA A 140 18.08 12.32 -24.94
CA ALA A 140 17.43 13.29 -25.82
C ALA A 140 18.01 14.71 -25.63
N GLU A 141 18.30 15.11 -24.40
CA GLU A 141 18.89 16.42 -24.08
C GLU A 141 20.33 16.59 -24.58
N THR A 142 21.06 15.48 -24.71
CA THR A 142 22.40 15.49 -25.31
C THR A 142 22.39 15.50 -26.84
N CYS A 143 21.23 15.29 -27.46
CA CYS A 143 21.09 15.24 -28.92
C CYS A 143 21.18 16.65 -29.54
N GLU A 144 21.99 16.81 -30.58
CA GLU A 144 22.28 18.12 -31.19
C GLU A 144 21.02 18.87 -31.64
N ALA A 145 20.07 18.19 -32.28
CA ALA A 145 18.82 18.82 -32.71
C ALA A 145 17.99 19.44 -31.56
N VAL A 146 18.06 18.89 -30.34
CA VAL A 146 17.39 19.48 -29.16
C VAL A 146 18.16 20.70 -28.67
N ARG A 147 19.49 20.67 -28.76
CA ARG A 147 20.40 21.76 -28.39
C ARG A 147 20.34 22.93 -29.38
N GLU A 148 20.13 22.63 -30.65
CA GLU A 148 20.04 23.61 -31.75
C GLU A 148 18.68 24.33 -31.80
N GLY A 149 17.76 24.03 -30.89
CA GLY A 149 16.52 24.79 -30.75
C GLY A 149 15.33 24.26 -31.56
N ASP A 150 15.32 22.98 -31.96
CA ASP A 150 14.10 22.35 -32.52
C ASP A 150 12.99 22.39 -31.45
N SER A 151 12.08 23.35 -31.60
CA SER A 151 11.03 23.65 -30.63
C SER A 151 10.12 22.46 -30.37
N THR A 152 9.88 21.62 -31.39
CA THR A 152 9.05 20.42 -31.27
C THR A 152 9.72 19.39 -30.36
N ARG A 153 11.02 19.16 -30.55
CA ARG A 153 11.76 18.20 -29.71
C ARG A 153 11.96 18.73 -28.30
N GLN A 154 12.18 20.02 -28.12
CA GLN A 154 12.28 20.64 -26.80
C GLN A 154 10.97 20.52 -26.01
N LEU A 155 9.83 20.75 -26.66
CA LEU A 155 8.51 20.58 -26.04
C LEU A 155 8.28 19.11 -25.61
N ALA A 156 8.57 18.15 -26.49
CA ALA A 156 8.43 16.72 -26.19
C ALA A 156 9.30 16.27 -25.00
N VAL A 157 10.54 16.78 -24.90
CA VAL A 157 11.42 16.50 -23.75
C VAL A 157 10.85 17.11 -22.47
N ALA A 158 10.30 18.33 -22.53
CA ALA A 158 9.68 18.98 -21.37
C ALA A 158 8.43 18.21 -20.89
N GLU A 159 7.58 17.74 -21.80
CA GLU A 159 6.40 16.91 -21.48
C GLU A 159 6.80 15.58 -20.82
N LEU A 160 7.84 14.92 -21.35
CA LEU A 160 8.36 13.68 -20.76
C LEU A 160 8.91 13.91 -19.34
N ARG A 161 9.58 15.04 -19.07
CA ARG A 161 10.05 15.39 -17.72
C ARG A 161 8.88 15.53 -16.74
N THR A 162 7.83 16.25 -17.13
CA THR A 162 6.62 16.39 -16.31
C THR A 162 5.97 15.03 -16.05
N THR A 163 5.87 14.19 -17.09
CA THR A 163 5.32 12.84 -16.99
C THR A 163 6.14 11.95 -16.05
N ILE A 164 7.47 12.03 -16.11
CA ILE A 164 8.37 11.30 -15.20
C ILE A 164 8.11 11.69 -13.75
N VAL A 165 7.98 12.98 -13.43
CA VAL A 165 7.69 13.44 -12.06
C VAL A 165 6.35 12.90 -11.56
N ALA A 166 5.30 12.95 -12.39
CA ALA A 166 4.00 12.38 -12.04
C ALA A 166 4.08 10.86 -11.82
N PHE A 167 4.82 10.16 -12.69
CA PHE A 167 5.01 8.72 -12.58
C PHE A 167 5.85 8.33 -11.35
N GLU A 168 6.83 9.15 -10.95
CA GLU A 168 7.58 8.96 -9.72
C GLU A 168 6.69 9.02 -8.49
N GLN A 169 5.83 10.03 -8.41
CA GLN A 169 4.86 10.15 -7.33
C GLN A 169 3.93 8.93 -7.27
N PHE A 170 3.48 8.43 -8.42
CA PHE A 170 2.69 7.20 -8.53
C PHE A 170 3.44 5.96 -8.01
N VAL A 171 4.73 5.82 -8.35
CA VAL A 171 5.54 4.65 -7.93
C VAL A 171 5.86 4.68 -6.44
N GLU A 172 6.11 5.86 -5.87
CA GLU A 172 6.44 6.03 -4.45
C GLU A 172 5.19 5.98 -3.54
N ALA A 173 4.02 6.38 -4.01
CA ALA A 173 2.77 6.37 -3.24
C ALA A 173 2.17 4.95 -2.99
N ASP A 174 2.89 3.90 -3.37
CA ASP A 174 2.39 2.52 -3.54
C ASP A 174 1.21 2.46 -4.54
N PRO A 175 1.40 1.91 -5.76
CA PRO A 175 0.37 1.92 -6.81
C PRO A 175 -0.93 1.20 -6.41
N PHE A 176 -0.92 0.42 -5.32
CA PHE A 176 -2.08 -0.29 -4.79
C PHE A 176 -2.86 0.52 -3.73
N VAL A 177 -2.41 1.73 -3.38
CA VAL A 177 -2.98 2.61 -2.34
C VAL A 177 -3.60 3.88 -2.93
N LEU A 178 -3.57 4.03 -4.26
CA LEU A 178 -4.15 5.19 -4.93
C LEU A 178 -5.67 5.20 -4.75
N LYS A 179 -6.12 6.09 -3.87
CA LYS A 179 -7.54 6.42 -3.66
C LYS A 179 -8.11 7.21 -4.82
N ASP A 180 -7.26 7.95 -5.53
CA ASP A 180 -7.64 8.82 -6.63
C ASP A 180 -6.54 8.71 -7.69
N VAL A 181 -6.78 7.91 -8.73
CA VAL A 181 -6.15 8.19 -10.02
C VAL A 181 -6.69 9.57 -10.38
N PRO A 182 -5.86 10.61 -10.58
CA PRO A 182 -6.35 11.88 -11.09
C PRO A 182 -7.20 11.57 -12.32
N GLU A 183 -8.45 12.04 -12.35
CA GLU A 183 -9.30 11.90 -13.53
C GLU A 183 -8.45 12.14 -14.77
N SER A 184 -8.52 11.19 -15.70
CA SER A 184 -7.72 11.18 -16.92
C SER A 184 -7.57 12.60 -17.43
N VAL A 185 -6.33 13.08 -17.54
CA VAL A 185 -6.06 14.29 -18.31
C VAL A 185 -6.66 14.02 -19.67
N ASP A 186 -7.73 14.74 -20.03
CA ASP A 186 -8.48 14.57 -21.27
C ASP A 186 -7.47 14.55 -22.41
N ALA A 187 -7.16 13.34 -22.89
CA ALA A 187 -6.38 13.17 -24.09
C ALA A 187 -7.29 13.63 -25.22
N THR A 188 -7.16 14.90 -25.60
CA THR A 188 -7.83 15.42 -26.79
C THR A 188 -7.42 14.50 -27.95
N PRO A 189 -8.37 13.79 -28.58
CA PRO A 189 -8.03 12.86 -29.63
C PRO A 189 -7.39 13.65 -30.79
N PRO A 190 -6.31 13.16 -31.41
CA PRO A 190 -5.66 13.82 -32.54
C PRO A 190 -6.53 13.62 -33.78
N SER A 191 -7.57 14.43 -33.90
CA SER A 191 -8.54 14.36 -35.00
C SER A 191 -9.16 15.74 -35.22
N GLU A 192 -8.36 16.78 -35.46
CA GLU A 192 -8.84 18.04 -36.02
C GLU A 192 -7.67 18.91 -36.55
N LEU A 193 -6.75 18.29 -37.32
CA LEU A 193 -5.76 19.02 -38.10
C LEU A 193 -5.59 18.37 -39.48
N LEU A 194 -6.61 18.50 -40.32
CA LEU A 194 -6.43 18.49 -41.77
C LEU A 194 -7.21 19.67 -42.36
N PRO A 195 -6.54 20.64 -43.01
CA PRO A 195 -7.23 21.69 -43.76
C PRO A 195 -7.73 21.15 -45.10
N GLU A 196 -8.93 21.60 -45.50
CA GLU A 196 -9.47 21.46 -46.87
C GLU A 196 -8.63 22.20 -47.91
#